data_AF-A0A7R9EHY3-F1
#
_entry.id   AF-A0A7R9EHY3-F1
#
_cell.length_a   1.000
_cell.length_b   1.000
_cell.length_c   1.000
_cell.angle_alpha   90.00
_cell.angle_beta   90.00
_cell.angle_gamma   90.00
#
_symmetry.space_group_name_H-M   'P 1'
#
loop_
_entity.id
_entity.type
_entity.pdbx_description
1 polymer ?
#
loop_
_entity_poly.entity_id
_entity_poly.type
_entity_poly.pdbx_seq_one_letter_code
_entity_poly.pdbx_strand_id
1 'polypeptide(L)'
;MVPIESQGQVFDRLREEGNINYLEKLIPLDADLTQTGLGLSNDDTATLMANVSFIFHCAATVRFDEPLRHAVLLNTRGTLELTRLSANMKNLQV
;
A
#
# COMPACT_ATOMS: atom_id res chain seq x y z
N MET A 1 18.72 -6.97 -6.31
CA MET A 1 17.70 -6.03 -6.79
C MET A 1 17.80 -6.02 -8.31
N VAL A 2 16.84 -6.61 -9.01
CA VAL A 2 16.81 -6.61 -10.48
C VAL A 2 16.39 -5.21 -10.94
N PRO A 3 17.01 -4.61 -11.97
CA PRO A 3 16.52 -3.36 -12.53
C PRO A 3 15.09 -3.57 -13.00
N ILE A 4 14.14 -2.86 -12.39
CA ILE A 4 12.76 -2.82 -12.85
C ILE A 4 12.74 -1.87 -14.06
N GLU A 5 13.25 -2.33 -15.19
CA GLU A 5 12.98 -1.70 -16.47
C GLU A 5 11.62 -2.18 -16.94
N SER A 6 10.54 -1.68 -16.33
CA SER A 6 9.19 -1.99 -16.79
C SER A 6 8.97 -1.35 -18.17
N GLN A 7 9.00 -2.14 -19.24
CA GLN A 7 8.85 -1.67 -20.63
C GLN A 7 7.43 -1.17 -20.99
N GLY A 8 6.56 -0.95 -19.99
CA GLY A 8 5.21 -0.42 -20.21
C GLY A 8 5.23 1.07 -20.54
N GLN A 9 4.42 1.47 -21.52
CA GLN A 9 4.25 2.86 -21.97
C GLN A 9 3.89 3.82 -20.81
N VAL A 10 3.18 3.32 -19.79
CA VAL A 10 2.79 4.10 -18.60
C VAL A 10 3.98 4.67 -17.81
N PHE A 11 5.18 4.13 -18.01
CA PHE A 11 6.41 4.57 -17.34
C PHE A 11 7.33 5.40 -18.25
N ASP A 12 6.95 5.68 -19.51
CA ASP A 12 7.78 6.43 -20.46
C ASP A 12 8.15 7.81 -19.92
N ARG A 13 7.17 8.55 -19.40
CA ARG A 13 7.39 9.87 -18.81
C ARG A 13 8.41 9.85 -17.68
N LEU A 14 8.38 8.83 -16.82
CA LEU A 14 9.34 8.69 -15.72
C LEU A 14 10.78 8.44 -16.24
N ARG A 15 10.91 7.67 -17.32
CA ARG A 15 12.20 7.43 -17.99
C ARG A 15 12.72 8.68 -18.71
N GLU A 16 11.85 9.37 -19.44
CA GLU A 16 12.17 10.57 -20.22
C GLU A 16 12.56 11.74 -19.32
N GLU A 17 11.90 11.92 -18.17
CA GLU A 17 12.22 12.95 -17.20
C GLU A 17 13.57 12.72 -16.49
N GLY A 18 14.24 11.57 -16.72
CA GLY A 18 15.64 11.34 -16.35
C GLY A 18 15.94 11.32 -14.85
N ASN A 19 14.91 11.20 -14.00
CA ASN A 19 15.09 11.28 -12.55
C ASN A 19 15.57 9.94 -11.98
N ILE A 20 16.88 9.73 -11.93
CA ILE A 20 17.53 8.46 -11.53
C ILE A 20 17.17 8.03 -10.08
N ASN A 21 16.66 8.94 -9.25
CA ASN A 21 16.48 8.73 -7.81
C ASN A 21 15.02 8.49 -7.38
N TYR A 22 14.10 8.14 -8.27
CA TYR A 22 12.69 7.90 -7.88
C TYR A 22 12.55 6.80 -6.82
N LEU A 23 13.48 5.85 -6.77
CA LEU A 23 13.51 4.79 -5.76
C LEU A 23 13.83 5.32 -4.35
N GLU A 24 14.51 6.46 -4.21
CA GLU A 24 14.76 7.09 -2.90
C GLU A 24 13.46 7.58 -2.24
N LYS A 25 12.39 7.75 -3.02
CA LYS A 25 11.06 8.11 -2.52
C LYS A 25 10.26 6.89 -2.04
N LEU A 26 10.73 5.67 -2.31
CA LEU A 26 10.03 4.44 -1.96
C LEU A 26 10.46 3.98 -0.57
N ILE A 27 9.50 3.92 0.35
CA ILE A 27 9.70 3.39 1.70
C ILE A 27 8.85 2.12 1.82
N PRO A 28 9.44 0.92 1.70
CA PRO A 28 8.72 -0.33 1.87
C PRO A 28 8.39 -0.56 3.34
N LEU A 29 7.19 -1.08 3.61
CA LEU A 29 6.73 -1.46 4.94
C LEU A 29 6.24 -2.90 4.89
N ASP A 30 6.54 -3.69 5.92
CA ASP A 30 5.99 -5.03 6.07
C ASP A 30 4.54 -4.94 6.57
N ALA A 31 3.61 -5.56 5.83
CA ALA A 31 2.19 -5.54 6.14
C ALA A 31 1.50 -6.81 5.61
N ASP A 32 0.49 -7.27 6.35
CA ASP A 32 -0.42 -8.34 5.95
C ASP A 32 -1.83 -7.96 6.37
N LEU A 33 -2.67 -7.61 5.39
CA LEU A 33 -4.04 -7.18 5.59
C LEU A 33 -4.94 -8.30 6.18
N THR A 34 -4.48 -9.55 6.14
CA THR A 34 -5.13 -10.68 6.81
C THR A 34 -4.78 -10.81 8.29
N GLN A 35 -3.87 -9.97 8.81
CA GLN A 35 -3.62 -9.79 10.24
C GLN A 35 -4.41 -8.60 10.81
N THR A 36 -4.61 -8.62 12.13
CA THR A 36 -5.09 -7.44 12.87
C THR A 36 -4.04 -6.35 12.89
N GLY A 37 -4.45 -5.08 12.84
CA GLY A 37 -3.52 -3.95 12.73
C GLY A 37 -2.80 -3.92 11.38
N LEU A 38 -3.37 -4.57 10.35
CA LEU A 38 -2.79 -4.71 9.02
C LEU A 38 -1.41 -5.40 9.00
N GLY A 39 -1.02 -6.09 10.08
CA GLY A 39 0.30 -6.70 10.23
C GLY A 39 1.45 -5.70 10.36
N LEU A 40 1.14 -4.42 10.56
CA LEU A 40 2.14 -3.36 10.71
C LEU A 40 2.79 -3.40 12.09
N SER A 41 4.06 -2.99 12.15
CA SER A 41 4.69 -2.67 13.43
C SER A 41 4.08 -1.40 14.03
N ASN A 42 4.29 -1.18 15.34
CA ASN A 42 3.85 0.06 16.00
C ASN A 42 4.57 1.30 15.43
N ASP A 43 5.85 1.15 15.07
CA ASP A 43 6.66 2.24 14.51
C ASP A 43 6.19 2.61 13.11
N ASP A 44 5.87 1.62 12.26
CA ASP A 44 5.32 1.86 10.93
C ASP A 44 3.93 2.48 11.02
N THR A 45 3.10 2.00 11.95
CA THR A 45 1.78 2.57 12.21
C THR A 45 1.87 4.04 12.59
N ALA A 46 2.77 4.40 13.51
CA ALA A 46 3.01 5.79 13.92
C ALA A 46 3.53 6.64 12.75
N THR A 47 4.46 6.08 11.95
CA THR A 47 5.00 6.74 10.76
C THR A 47 3.90 7.05 9.74
N LEU A 48 3.01 6.10 9.47
CA LEU A 48 1.89 6.28 8.55
C LEU A 48 0.91 7.34 9.07
N MET A 49 0.52 7.26 10.35
CA MET A 49 -0.38 8.23 10.99
C MET A 49 0.15 9.67 10.93
N ALA A 50 1.48 9.84 11.03
CA ALA A 50 2.10 11.16 11.03
C ALA A 50 2.29 11.76 9.63
N ASN A 51 2.51 10.94 8.60
CA ASN A 51 3.07 11.41 7.32
C ASN A 51 2.16 11.20 6.10
N VAL A 52 1.18 10.30 6.15
CA VAL A 52 0.35 9.99 4.96
C VAL A 52 -0.70 11.07 4.69
N SER A 53 -0.77 11.51 3.43
CA SER A 53 -1.78 12.46 2.94
C SER A 53 -2.79 11.85 1.98
N PHE A 54 -2.43 10.78 1.27
CA PHE A 54 -3.29 10.10 0.30
C PHE A 54 -3.10 8.60 0.41
N ILE A 55 -4.18 7.85 0.23
CA ILE A 55 -4.17 6.38 0.28
C ILE A 55 -4.69 5.83 -1.04
N PHE A 56 -3.87 5.00 -1.69
CA PHE A 56 -4.27 4.19 -2.82
C PHE A 56 -4.36 2.73 -2.36
N HIS A 57 -5.58 2.24 -2.14
CA HIS A 57 -5.79 0.88 -1.65
C HIS A 57 -6.03 -0.08 -2.82
N CYS A 58 -4.96 -0.75 -3.27
CA CYS A 58 -5.01 -1.70 -4.40
C CYS A 58 -4.78 -3.16 -3.96
N ALA A 59 -4.57 -3.42 -2.67
CA ALA A 59 -4.29 -4.75 -2.15
C ALA A 59 -5.59 -5.56 -2.00
N ALA A 60 -5.72 -6.62 -2.79
CA ALA A 60 -6.86 -7.54 -2.76
C ALA A 60 -6.46 -8.89 -3.36
N THR A 61 -7.26 -9.91 -3.07
CA THR A 61 -7.32 -11.12 -3.89
C THR A 61 -8.45 -11.03 -4.89
N VAL A 62 -8.18 -11.41 -6.14
CA VAL A 62 -9.16 -11.52 -7.22
C VAL A 62 -9.38 -12.98 -7.66
N ARG A 63 -8.90 -13.93 -6.86
CA ARG A 63 -9.07 -15.36 -7.09
C ARG A 63 -10.48 -15.80 -6.73
N PHE A 64 -11.18 -16.39 -7.68
CA PHE A 64 -12.55 -16.88 -7.50
C PHE A 64 -12.61 -18.25 -6.80
N ASP A 65 -11.50 -18.97 -6.75
CA ASP A 65 -11.34 -20.29 -6.15
C ASP A 65 -10.76 -20.25 -4.73
N GLU A 66 -10.50 -19.06 -4.19
CA GLU A 66 -9.98 -18.91 -2.84
C GLU A 66 -11.08 -19.10 -1.79
N PRO A 67 -10.79 -19.70 -0.62
CA PRO A 67 -11.79 -19.87 0.41
C PRO A 67 -12.42 -18.52 0.78
N LEU A 68 -13.75 -18.44 0.79
CA LEU A 68 -14.49 -17.20 1.05
C LEU A 68 -14.02 -16.49 2.34
N ARG A 69 -13.71 -17.27 3.39
CA ARG A 69 -13.16 -16.71 4.64
C ARG A 69 -11.88 -15.90 4.40
N HIS A 70 -10.97 -16.38 3.57
CA HIS A 70 -9.73 -15.66 3.26
C HIS A 70 -10.02 -14.39 2.47
N ALA A 71 -10.85 -14.47 1.42
CA ALA A 71 -11.26 -13.31 0.63
C ALA A 71 -11.94 -12.22 1.47
N VAL A 72 -12.81 -12.61 2.41
CA VAL A 72 -13.46 -11.67 3.35
C VAL A 72 -12.44 -11.01 4.29
N LEU A 73 -11.47 -11.76 4.82
CA LEU A 73 -10.43 -11.20 5.69
C LEU A 73 -9.56 -10.19 4.93
N LEU A 74 -9.12 -10.54 3.72
CA LEU A 74 -8.24 -9.69 2.93
C LEU A 74 -8.97 -8.47 2.36
N ASN A 75 -10.04 -8.70 1.60
CA ASN A 75 -10.67 -7.65 0.79
C ASN A 75 -11.63 -6.79 1.61
N THR A 76 -12.35 -7.39 2.58
CA THR A 76 -13.36 -6.66 3.36
C THR A 76 -12.81 -6.16 4.68
N ARG A 77 -12.29 -7.06 5.54
CA ARG A 77 -11.78 -6.64 6.84
C ARG A 77 -10.50 -5.81 6.71
N GLY A 78 -9.60 -6.17 5.79
CA GLY A 78 -8.40 -5.37 5.48
C GLY A 78 -8.75 -3.92 5.11
N THR A 79 -9.72 -3.71 4.21
CA THR A 79 -10.23 -2.37 3.85
C THR A 79 -10.79 -1.62 5.07
N LEU A 80 -11.57 -2.30 5.91
CA LEU A 80 -12.13 -1.70 7.13
C LEU A 80 -11.05 -1.26 8.12
N GLU A 81 -10.05 -2.11 8.36
CA GLU A 81 -8.93 -1.77 9.24
C GLU A 81 -8.09 -0.63 8.70
N LEU A 82 -7.84 -0.58 7.38
CA LEU A 82 -7.15 0.54 6.74
C LEU A 82 -7.95 1.84 6.86
N THR A 83 -9.27 1.78 6.72
CA THR A 83 -10.16 2.95 6.92
C THR A 83 -10.14 3.43 8.37
N ARG A 84 -10.06 2.52 9.34
CA ARG A 84 -9.90 2.89 10.75
C ARG A 84 -8.55 3.52 11.03
N LEU A 85 -7.47 2.99 10.46
CA LEU A 85 -6.14 3.58 10.56
C LEU A 85 -6.12 4.99 9.94
N SER A 86 -6.70 5.14 8.74
CA SER A 86 -6.71 6.40 8.00
C SER A 86 -7.45 7.52 8.74
N ALA A 87 -8.50 7.18 9.49
CA ALA A 87 -9.22 8.14 10.33
C ALA A 87 -8.34 8.81 11.40
N ASN A 88 -7.16 8.24 11.71
CA ASN A 88 -6.21 8.77 12.67
C ASN A 88 -4.98 9.45 12.00
N MET A 89 -4.97 9.58 10.67
CA MET A 89 -3.87 10.23 9.94
C MET A 89 -3.99 11.75 9.99
N LYS A 90 -2.90 12.44 10.35
CA LYS A 90 -2.90 13.89 10.58
C LYS A 90 -3.08 14.73 9.31
N ASN A 91 -2.63 14.21 8.17
CA ASN A 91 -2.53 14.98 6.93
C ASN A 91 -3.47 14.45 5.83
N LEU A 92 -4.38 13.53 6.15
CA LEU A 92 -5.25 12.88 5.17
C LEU A 92 -6.07 13.92 4.39
N GLN A 93 -5.99 13.86 3.07
CA GLN A 93 -6.73 14.70 2.13
C GLN A 93 -7.87 13.89 1.48
N VAL A 94 -8.95 14.58 1.09
CA VAL A 94 -10.14 14.03 0.43
C VAL A 94 -10.42 14.79 -0.84
#